data_AF-B2CI50-F1
#
_entry.id   AF-B2CI50-F1
#
_cell.length_a   1.000
_cell.length_b   1.000
_cell.length_c   1.000
_cell.angle_alpha   90.00
_cell.angle_beta   90.00
_cell.angle_gamma   90.00
#
_symmetry.space_group_name_H-M   'P 1'
#
loop_
_entity.id
_entity.type
_entity.pdbx_description
1 polymer ?
#
loop_
_entity_poly.entity_id
_entity_poly.type
_entity_poly.pdbx_seq_one_letter_code
_entity_poly.pdbx_strand_id
1 'polypeptide(L)'
;VIQILGVKAARFPCQQPDGSLYGSPHFDPEACSFRELLLEDGYNVYQSEAHGLPLRLPQRDAPSQPPASWGPVRFLPVPGLFQPPHDLPGRPAPEPPDVGSSDP
;
A
#
# COMPACT_ATOMS: atom_id res chain seq x y z
N VAL A 1 -2.20 -11.48 7.18
CA VAL A 1 -1.98 -10.97 5.81
C VAL A 1 -2.51 -9.55 5.77
N ILE A 2 -1.79 -8.63 5.14
CA ILE A 2 -2.11 -7.21 5.07
C ILE A 2 -2.07 -6.70 3.62
N GLN A 3 -2.67 -5.53 3.42
CA GLN A 3 -2.58 -4.72 2.21
C GLN A 3 -1.94 -3.38 2.58
N ILE A 4 -1.05 -2.88 1.72
CA ILE A 4 -0.39 -1.58 1.89
C ILE A 4 -0.86 -0.67 0.76
N LEU A 5 -1.26 0.58 1.06
CA LEU A 5 -1.60 1.58 0.06
C LEU A 5 -0.69 2.80 0.20
N GLY A 6 0.03 3.14 -0.86
CA GLY A 6 0.79 4.38 -0.95
C GLY A 6 -0.14 5.55 -1.20
N VAL A 7 -0.58 6.24 -0.14
CA VAL A 7 -1.60 7.30 -0.19
C VAL A 7 -1.28 8.39 -1.23
N LYS A 8 -0.06 8.95 -1.22
CA LYS A 8 0.35 10.00 -2.16
C LYS A 8 0.37 9.54 -3.62
N ALA A 9 0.70 8.28 -3.86
CA ALA A 9 0.79 7.71 -5.20
C ALA A 9 -0.55 7.10 -5.67
N ALA A 10 -1.52 6.93 -4.76
CA ALA A 10 -2.75 6.14 -4.97
C ALA A 10 -2.46 4.77 -5.59
N ARG A 11 -1.41 4.08 -5.10
CA ARG A 11 -0.94 2.80 -5.65
C ARG A 11 -0.61 1.80 -4.56
N PHE A 12 -0.89 0.54 -4.82
CA PHE A 12 -0.47 -0.60 -4.01
C PHE A 12 0.97 -0.97 -4.39
N PRO A 13 1.89 -1.17 -3.44
CA PRO A 13 3.13 -1.87 -3.72
C PRO A 13 2.79 -3.34 -3.94
N CYS A 14 3.28 -3.90 -5.03
CA CYS A 14 3.06 -5.30 -5.41
C CYS A 14 4.41 -5.90 -5.82
N GLN A 15 4.52 -7.22 -5.69
CA GLN A 15 5.74 -7.97 -5.94
C GLN A 15 5.53 -8.94 -7.10
N GLN A 16 6.45 -8.93 -8.05
CA GLN A 16 6.50 -9.92 -9.12
C GLN A 16 7.08 -11.26 -8.60
N PRO A 17 6.88 -12.38 -9.31
CA PRO A 17 7.43 -13.68 -8.90
C PRO A 17 8.95 -13.72 -8.76
N ASP A 18 9.68 -12.80 -9.41
CA ASP A 18 11.13 -12.66 -9.30
C ASP A 18 11.57 -11.82 -8.07
N GLY A 19 10.61 -11.32 -7.30
CA GLY A 19 10.82 -10.50 -6.11
C GLY A 19 10.89 -9.00 -6.36
N SER A 20 10.86 -8.54 -7.63
CA SER A 20 10.89 -7.12 -7.96
C SER A 20 9.58 -6.42 -7.55
N LEU A 21 9.70 -5.16 -7.11
CA LEU A 21 8.56 -4.37 -6.65
C LEU A 21 8.09 -3.39 -7.73
N TYR A 22 6.77 -3.22 -7.83
CA TYR A 22 6.14 -2.21 -8.67
C TYR A 22 4.92 -1.60 -7.98
N GLY A 23 4.48 -0.44 -8.46
CA GLY A 23 3.29 0.25 -7.96
C GLY A 23 2.08 0.04 -8.85
N SER A 24 1.11 -0.76 -8.40
CA SER A 24 -0.13 -1.03 -9.13
C SER A 24 -1.25 -0.05 -8.75
N PRO A 25 -2.03 0.47 -9.72
CA PRO A 25 -3.25 1.23 -9.41
C PRO A 25 -4.41 0.33 -8.93
N HIS A 26 -4.34 -0.98 -9.18
CA HIS A 26 -5.36 -1.94 -8.78
C HIS A 26 -4.76 -2.96 -7.81
N PHE A 27 -5.56 -3.40 -6.84
CA PHE A 27 -5.13 -4.44 -5.92
C PHE A 27 -5.23 -5.81 -6.58
N ASP A 28 -4.15 -6.57 -6.51
CA ASP A 28 -4.06 -7.97 -6.89
C ASP A 28 -3.67 -8.79 -5.63
N PRO A 29 -4.54 -9.69 -5.14
CA PRO A 29 -4.24 -10.48 -3.95
C PRO A 29 -2.97 -11.34 -4.07
N GLU A 30 -2.59 -11.78 -5.26
CA GLU A 30 -1.40 -12.62 -5.46
C GLU A 30 -0.12 -11.80 -5.37
N ALA A 31 -0.11 -10.61 -5.98
CA ALA A 31 1.07 -9.75 -6.03
C ALA A 31 1.17 -8.74 -4.87
N CYS A 32 0.05 -8.28 -4.30
CA CYS A 32 0.00 -7.12 -3.39
C CYS A 32 -0.36 -7.49 -1.95
N SER A 33 -0.49 -8.78 -1.62
CA SER A 33 -0.74 -9.26 -0.26
C SER A 33 0.55 -9.66 0.42
N PHE A 34 0.75 -9.15 1.64
CA PHE A 34 1.96 -9.46 2.41
C PHE A 34 1.63 -10.02 3.78
N ARG A 35 2.41 -11.01 4.23
CA ARG A 35 2.49 -11.43 5.62
C ARG A 35 3.41 -10.50 6.37
N GLU A 36 2.88 -9.83 7.37
CA GLU A 36 3.66 -9.04 8.32
C GLU A 36 4.17 -9.96 9.44
N LEU A 37 5.47 -9.89 9.70
CA LEU A 37 6.17 -10.62 10.74
C LEU A 37 6.87 -9.61 11.65
N LEU A 38 6.44 -9.53 12.90
CA LEU A 38 7.11 -8.73 13.94
C LEU A 38 8.29 -9.52 14.49
N LEU A 39 9.47 -8.93 14.44
CA LEU A 39 10.69 -9.47 15.02
C LEU A 39 10.81 -9.08 16.51
N GLU A 40 11.62 -9.84 17.26
CA GLU A 40 11.87 -9.58 18.69
C GLU A 40 12.48 -8.19 18.96
N ASP A 41 13.18 -7.62 17.97
CA ASP A 41 13.77 -6.28 18.04
C ASP A 41 12.78 -5.15 17.71
N GLY A 42 11.51 -5.48 17.47
CA GLY A 42 10.44 -4.52 17.18
C GLY A 42 10.37 -4.06 15.72
N TYR A 43 11.22 -4.58 14.82
CA TYR A 43 11.12 -4.33 13.39
C TYR A 43 10.14 -5.31 12.72
N ASN A 44 9.59 -4.90 11.59
CA ASN A 44 8.75 -5.76 10.75
C ASN A 44 9.49 -6.26 9.52
N VAL A 45 9.16 -7.50 9.14
CA VAL A 45 9.44 -8.07 7.82
C VAL A 45 8.11 -8.28 7.11
N TYR A 46 8.05 -7.91 5.84
CA TYR A 46 6.90 -8.19 4.98
C TYR A 46 7.30 -9.24 3.96
N GLN A 47 6.52 -10.32 3.83
CA GLN A 47 6.74 -11.39 2.85
C GLN A 47 5.54 -11.49 1.92
N SER A 48 5.74 -11.65 0.61
CA SER A 48 4.64 -11.97 -0.31
C SER A 48 3.93 -13.23 0.18
N GLU A 49 2.61 -13.16 0.31
CA GLU A 49 1.83 -14.32 0.74
C GLU A 49 1.85 -15.43 -0.31
N ALA A 50 1.85 -15.08 -1.60
CA ALA A 50 1.84 -16.05 -2.70
C ALA A 50 3.21 -16.67 -2.97
N HIS A 51 4.30 -15.90 -2.81
CA HIS A 51 5.64 -16.33 -3.22
C HIS A 51 6.60 -16.60 -2.06
N GLY A 52 6.26 -16.19 -0.84
CA GLY A 52 7.14 -16.32 0.34
C GLY A 52 8.41 -15.47 0.27
N LEU A 53 8.55 -14.61 -0.74
CA LEU A 53 9.70 -13.73 -0.92
C LEU A 53 9.57 -12.48 -0.04
N PRO A 54 10.65 -12.00 0.60
CA PRO A 54 10.59 -10.78 1.38
C PRO A 54 10.44 -9.54 0.47
N LEU A 55 9.64 -8.57 0.92
CA LEU A 55 9.48 -7.27 0.30
C LEU A 55 10.79 -6.48 0.43
N ARG A 56 11.45 -6.20 -0.69
CA ARG A 56 12.80 -5.61 -0.72
C ARG A 56 12.84 -4.38 -1.60
N LEU A 57 13.42 -3.30 -1.08
CA LEU A 57 13.65 -2.11 -1.88
C LEU A 57 14.78 -2.36 -2.90
N PRO A 58 14.62 -1.94 -4.17
CA PRO A 58 15.67 -2.05 -5.17
C PRO A 58 16.93 -1.31 -4.69
N GLN A 59 18.10 -1.93 -4.82
CA GLN A 59 19.36 -1.24 -4.57
C GLN A 59 19.74 -0.41 -5.79
N ARG A 60 19.89 0.90 -5.59
CA ARG A 60 20.06 1.86 -6.69
C ARG A 60 21.41 1.72 -7.43
N ASP A 61 22.44 1.19 -6.77
CA ASP A 61 23.83 1.19 -7.29
C ASP A 61 24.60 -0.14 -7.08
N ALA A 62 23.93 -1.26 -6.80
CA ALA A 62 24.63 -2.54 -6.58
C ALA A 62 24.77 -3.34 -7.90
N PRO A 63 25.97 -3.45 -8.49
CA PRO A 63 26.19 -4.37 -9.61
C PRO A 63 25.96 -5.80 -9.11
N SER A 64 24.89 -6.44 -9.60
CA SER A 64 24.58 -7.88 -9.46
C SER A 64 25.18 -8.51 -8.19
N GLN A 65 24.82 -7.98 -7.01
CA GLN A 65 25.37 -8.50 -5.77
C GLN A 65 24.79 -9.90 -5.53
N PRO A 66 25.63 -10.89 -5.19
CA PRO A 66 25.16 -12.24 -4.93
C PRO A 66 24.07 -12.24 -3.85
N PRO A 67 23.11 -13.18 -3.87
CA PRO A 67 22.01 -13.23 -2.89
C PRO A 67 22.46 -13.19 -1.42
N ALA A 68 23.68 -13.65 -1.14
CA ALA A 68 24.31 -13.64 0.18
C ALA A 68 24.78 -12.25 0.67
N SER A 69 24.96 -11.26 -0.22
CA SER A 69 25.32 -9.88 0.13
C SER A 69 24.11 -8.99 0.42
N TRP A 70 22.92 -9.57 0.34
CA TRP A 70 21.73 -8.83 0.65
C TRP A 70 21.61 -8.58 2.15
N GLY A 71 21.68 -7.31 2.54
CA GLY A 71 21.46 -6.88 3.92
C GLY A 71 20.10 -7.31 4.48
N PRO A 72 19.91 -7.18 5.80
CA PRO A 72 18.66 -7.58 6.45
C PRO A 72 17.46 -6.79 5.91
N VAL A 73 16.38 -7.49 5.58
CA VAL A 73 15.11 -6.88 5.16
C VAL A 73 14.31 -6.55 6.40
N ARG A 74 14.35 -5.30 6.85
CA ARG A 74 13.65 -4.86 8.07
C ARG A 74 13.08 -3.47 7.85
N PHE A 75 11.86 -3.26 8.30
CA PHE A 75 11.15 -1.99 8.24
C PHE A 75 10.74 -1.57 9.64
N LEU A 76 10.92 -0.29 9.95
CA LEU A 76 10.39 0.32 11.15
C LEU A 76 9.16 1.15 10.76
N PRO A 77 7.93 0.76 11.13
CA PRO A 77 6.74 1.56 10.89
C PRO A 77 6.83 2.86 11.68
N VAL A 78 7.01 3.98 10.98
CA VAL A 78 7.04 5.31 11.59
C VAL A 78 5.65 5.94 11.42
N PRO A 79 5.00 6.44 12.48
CA PRO A 79 3.75 7.18 12.35
C PRO A 79 3.90 8.32 11.34
N GLY A 80 3.05 8.32 10.30
CA GLY A 80 3.06 9.37 9.30
C GLY A 80 2.53 10.68 9.89
N LEU A 81 3.08 11.82 9.44
CA LEU A 81 2.51 13.16 9.67
C LEU A 81 1.28 13.43 8.78
N PHE A 82 0.71 12.41 8.15
CA PHE A 82 -0.32 12.57 7.14
C PHE A 82 -1.58 13.11 7.82
N GLN A 83 -1.93 14.37 7.52
CA GLN A 83 -3.22 14.89 7.89
C GLN A 83 -4.25 14.19 7.02
N PRO A 84 -5.33 13.61 7.58
CA PRO A 84 -6.44 13.14 6.76
C PRO A 84 -6.88 14.31 5.86
N PRO A 85 -7.38 14.04 4.64
CA PRO A 85 -8.03 15.09 3.87
C PRO A 85 -9.02 15.77 4.81
N HIS A 86 -8.86 17.08 5.03
CA HIS A 86 -9.89 17.84 5.71
C HIS A 86 -11.20 17.49 5.04
N ASP A 87 -12.19 17.03 5.80
CA ASP A 87 -13.54 16.85 5.29
C ASP A 87 -13.90 18.14 4.54
N LEU A 88 -13.95 18.06 3.21
CA LEU A 88 -14.45 19.16 2.41
C LEU A 88 -15.85 19.44 2.97
N PRO A 89 -16.16 20.66 3.42
CA PRO A 89 -17.46 20.95 4.00
C PRO A 89 -18.50 20.48 3.00
N GLY A 90 -19.27 19.47 3.40
CA GLY A 90 -20.14 18.72 2.52
C GLY A 90 -20.97 19.70 1.71
N ARG A 91 -20.84 19.64 0.37
CA ARG A 91 -21.85 20.28 -0.47
C ARG A 91 -23.18 19.69 -0.04
N PRO A 92 -24.16 20.52 0.41
CA PRO A 92 -25.47 20.00 0.73
C PRO A 92 -25.97 19.21 -0.47
N ALA A 93 -26.54 18.04 -0.23
CA ALA A 93 -27.25 17.32 -1.28
C ALA A 93 -28.25 18.28 -1.94
N PRO A 94 -28.42 18.26 -3.27
CA PRO A 94 -29.42 19.07 -3.93
C PRO A 94 -30.78 18.81 -3.26
N GLU A 95 -31.47 19.89 -2.89
CA GLU A 95 -32.80 19.79 -2.31
C GLU A 95 -33.71 19.01 -3.29
N PRO A 96 -34.49 18.03 -2.81
CA PRO A 96 -35.40 17.30 -3.69
C PRO A 96 -36.36 18.29 -4.37
N PRO A 97 -36.69 18.07 -5.66
CA PRO A 97 -37.57 18.98 -6.37
C PRO A 97 -38.93 19.06 -5.67
N ASP A 98 -39.40 20.28 -5.45
CA ASP A 98 -40.71 20.58 -4.89
C ASP A 98 -41.80 20.08 -5.85
N VAL A 99 -42.33 18.88 -5.58
CA VAL A 99 -43.42 18.27 -6.33
C VAL A 99 -44.77 18.75 -5.79
N GLY A 100 -44.93 20.08 -5.76
CA GLY A 100 -46.11 20.78 -5.32
C GLY A 100 -46.74 21.63 -6.42
N SER A 101 -46.99 21.07 -7.60
CA SER A 101 -47.81 21.72 -8.62
C SER A 101 -49.05 20.86 -8.88
N SER A 102 -50.14 21.19 -8.20
CA SER A 102 -51.47 20.78 -8.63
C SER A 102 -51.78 21.51 -9.95
N ASP A 103 -51.80 20.77 -11.06
CA ASP A 103 -52.31 21.27 -12.34
C ASP A 103 -53.87 21.25 -12.30
N PRO A 104 -54.56 22.28 -12.84
CA PRO A 104 -56.01 22.49 -12.69
C PRO A 104 -56.89 21.63 -13.62
#